data_AF-W8BA59-F1
#
_entry.id   AF-W8BA59-F1
#
_cell.length_a   1.000
_cell.length_b   1.000
_cell.length_c   1.000
_cell.angle_alpha   90.00
_cell.angle_beta   90.00
_cell.angle_gamma   90.00
#
_symmetry.space_group_name_H-M   'P 1'
#
loop_
_entity.id
_entity.type
_entity.pdbx_description
1 polymer ?
#
loop_
_entity_poly.entity_id
_entity_poly.type
_entity_poly.pdbx_seq_one_letter_code
_entity_poly.pdbx_strand_id
1 'polypeptide(L)'
;MNVSTNSVKRFFNTKCYLAKQIPRNLKGKSKSSQEWLMRQLADPYVEKAKMMNLRCRSAFKLIEIDDRFKVLKPGDTVVDCGAAPGSWTQVAVDRTNANRAKESNNTGTVFSIDLLHFHAVPVSNDD
;
A
#
# COMPACT_ATOMS: atom_id res chain seq x y z
N MET A 1 38.48 5.13 44.73
CA MET A 1 37.47 6.09 44.26
C MET A 1 36.63 5.43 43.17
N ASN A 2 35.31 5.45 43.34
CA ASN A 2 34.28 5.06 42.35
C ASN A 2 34.53 5.77 40.99
N VAL A 3 34.11 5.27 39.82
CA VAL A 3 32.69 5.12 39.44
C VAL A 3 32.49 3.99 38.41
N SER A 4 31.66 3.01 38.75
CA SER A 4 31.08 2.05 37.82
C SER A 4 29.94 2.72 37.05
N THR A 5 30.10 2.94 35.75
CA THR A 5 29.03 3.46 34.90
C THR A 5 28.10 2.32 34.48
N ASN A 6 26.99 2.16 35.20
CA ASN A 6 25.86 1.35 34.74
C ASN A 6 25.24 2.03 33.51
N SER A 7 25.55 1.52 32.32
CA SER A 7 24.86 1.89 31.09
C SER A 7 23.44 1.32 31.13
N VAL A 8 22.49 2.14 31.56
CA VAL A 8 21.07 1.84 31.51
C VAL A 8 20.70 1.66 30.04
N LYS A 9 20.59 0.40 29.59
CA LYS A 9 19.96 0.09 28.30
C LYS A 9 18.51 0.56 28.37
N ARG A 10 18.24 1.74 27.82
CA ARG A 10 16.86 2.19 27.56
C ARG A 10 16.25 1.23 26.55
N PHE A 11 15.46 0.28 27.04
CA PHE A 11 14.52 -0.43 26.19
C PHE A 11 13.49 0.58 25.69
N PHE A 12 13.66 1.06 24.46
CA PHE A 12 12.58 1.74 23.76
C PHE A 12 11.50 0.70 23.48
N ASN A 13 10.38 0.80 24.21
CA ASN A 13 9.23 -0.03 23.96
C ASN A 13 8.54 0.47 22.68
N THR A 14 8.81 -0.17 21.55
CA THR A 14 8.03 0.00 20.31
C THR A 14 6.67 -0.66 20.47
N LYS A 15 5.79 -0.12 21.32
CA LYS A 15 4.37 -0.43 21.21
C LYS A 15 3.86 0.23 19.93
N CYS A 16 3.90 -0.52 18.84
CA CYS A 16 3.24 -0.22 17.56
C CYS A 16 1.70 -0.34 17.71
N TYR A 17 1.11 0.26 18.74
CA TYR A 17 -0.34 0.16 19.04
C TYR A 17 -1.11 1.45 18.77
N LEU A 18 -0.51 2.47 18.14
CA LEU A 18 -1.12 3.79 18.01
C LEU A 18 -1.10 4.31 16.57
N ALA A 19 -1.99 3.77 15.73
CA ALA A 19 -2.47 4.51 14.57
C ALA A 19 -3.89 4.09 14.14
N LYS A 20 -4.75 3.64 15.07
CA LYS A 20 -6.16 3.45 14.73
C LYS A 20 -6.75 4.83 14.46
N GLN A 21 -6.97 5.14 13.18
CA GLN A 21 -7.47 6.43 12.76
C GLN A 21 -8.87 6.63 13.34
N ILE A 22 -9.03 7.62 14.21
CA ILE A 22 -10.32 8.03 14.76
C ILE A 22 -10.93 9.04 13.79
N PRO A 23 -12.20 8.88 13.39
CA PRO A 23 -12.84 9.82 12.48
C PRO A 23 -12.98 11.19 13.16
N ARG A 24 -12.35 12.22 12.59
CA ARG A 24 -12.29 13.56 13.20
C ARG A 24 -13.58 14.37 13.07
N ASN A 25 -14.49 14.00 12.16
CA ASN A 25 -15.74 14.74 11.91
C ASN A 25 -16.92 13.81 11.60
N LEU A 26 -17.60 13.36 12.66
CA LEU A 26 -18.84 12.57 12.61
C LEU A 26 -20.10 13.45 12.65
N LYS A 27 -19.97 14.74 12.99
CA LYS A 27 -21.09 15.66 13.21
C LYS A 27 -21.76 15.97 11.87
N GLY A 28 -23.09 15.81 11.81
CA GLY A 28 -23.88 16.00 10.58
C GLY A 28 -23.95 14.79 9.63
N LYS A 29 -23.29 13.66 9.97
CA LYS A 29 -23.44 12.40 9.22
C LYS A 29 -24.56 11.55 9.81
N SER A 30 -25.27 10.82 8.95
CA SER A 30 -26.26 9.83 9.38
C SER A 30 -25.59 8.72 10.20
N LYS A 31 -26.36 8.04 11.07
CA LYS A 31 -25.89 6.89 11.86
C LYS A 31 -25.23 5.81 10.97
N SER A 32 -25.86 5.48 9.85
CA SER A 32 -25.34 4.50 8.89
C SER A 32 -24.02 4.93 8.26
N SER A 33 -23.83 6.23 7.99
CA SER A 33 -22.57 6.77 7.48
C SER A 33 -21.45 6.71 8.52
N GLN A 34 -21.77 7.01 9.78
CA GLN A 34 -20.82 6.89 10.89
C GLN A 34 -20.36 5.43 11.08
N GLU A 35 -21.30 4.48 11.08
CA GLU A 35 -21.00 3.04 11.19
C GLU A 35 -20.18 2.52 10.00
N TRP A 36 -20.48 2.97 8.78
CA TRP A 36 -19.67 2.64 7.61
C TRP A 36 -18.23 3.14 7.76
N LEU A 37 -18.04 4.37 8.22
CA LEU A 37 -16.72 4.96 8.41
C LEU A 37 -15.92 4.21 9.47
N MET A 38 -16.57 3.87 10.60
CA MET A 38 -15.95 3.07 11.66
C MET A 38 -15.52 1.68 11.15
N ARG A 39 -16.33 1.03 10.30
CA ARG A 39 -15.96 -0.26 9.68
C ARG A 39 -14.77 -0.14 8.74
N GLN A 40 -14.72 0.89 7.91
CA GLN A 40 -13.58 1.13 7.03
C GLN A 40 -12.29 1.38 7.82
N LEU A 41 -12.37 2.16 8.90
CA LEU A 41 -11.22 2.48 9.75
C LEU A 41 -10.76 1.28 10.58
N ALA A 42 -11.64 0.32 10.86
CA ALA A 42 -11.34 -0.91 11.57
C ALA A 42 -10.87 -2.06 10.66
N ASP A 43 -10.82 -1.85 9.34
CA ASP A 43 -10.42 -2.90 8.41
C ASP A 43 -8.90 -3.17 8.48
N PRO A 44 -8.46 -4.40 8.79
CA PRO A 44 -7.05 -4.76 8.84
C PRO A 44 -6.30 -4.51 7.52
N TYR A 45 -6.98 -4.56 6.37
CA TYR A 45 -6.31 -4.31 5.08
C TYR A 45 -5.99 -2.83 4.86
N VAL A 46 -6.67 -1.91 5.54
CA VAL A 46 -6.31 -0.48 5.52
C VAL A 46 -4.99 -0.26 6.24
N GLU A 47 -4.79 -0.94 7.38
CA GLU A 47 -3.53 -0.91 8.11
C GLU A 47 -2.42 -1.61 7.32
N LYS A 48 -2.69 -2.80 6.78
CA LYS A 48 -1.75 -3.57 5.96
C LYS A 48 -1.30 -2.81 4.71
N ALA A 49 -2.21 -2.11 4.03
CA ALA A 49 -1.86 -1.29 2.87
C ALA A 49 -0.85 -0.20 3.23
N LYS A 50 -1.06 0.49 4.36
CA LYS A 50 -0.14 1.52 4.84
C LYS A 50 1.24 0.94 5.19
N MET A 51 1.28 -0.20 5.89
CA MET A 51 2.53 -0.88 6.22
C MET A 51 3.31 -1.30 4.97
N MET A 52 2.61 -1.68 3.90
CA MET A 52 3.20 -2.10 2.63
C MET A 52 3.37 -0.96 1.62
N ASN A 53 3.15 0.30 2.03
CA ASN A 53 3.20 1.49 1.16
C ASN A 53 2.33 1.37 -0.12
N LEU A 54 1.21 0.67 -0.02
CA LEU A 54 0.18 0.56 -1.05
C LEU A 54 -0.81 1.71 -0.88
N ARG A 55 -1.17 2.38 -1.98
CA ARG A 55 -2.02 3.58 -1.92
C ARG A 55 -3.43 3.30 -1.36
N CYS A 56 -3.96 2.09 -1.52
CA CYS A 56 -5.23 1.69 -0.95
C CYS A 56 -5.35 0.16 -0.79
N ARG A 57 -6.35 -0.26 0.01
CA ARG A 57 -6.58 -1.68 0.34
C ARG A 57 -6.98 -2.56 -0.85
N SER A 58 -7.43 -1.98 -1.97
CA SER A 58 -7.88 -2.80 -3.11
C SER A 58 -6.74 -3.53 -3.80
N ALA A 59 -5.48 -3.12 -3.61
CA ALA A 59 -4.29 -3.82 -4.11
C ALA A 59 -4.27 -5.30 -3.72
N PHE A 60 -4.73 -5.64 -2.51
CA PHE A 60 -4.75 -7.03 -2.05
C PHE A 60 -5.62 -7.93 -2.92
N LYS A 61 -6.66 -7.41 -3.55
CA LYS A 61 -7.48 -8.18 -4.49
C LYS A 61 -6.65 -8.64 -5.69
N LEU A 62 -5.88 -7.74 -6.29
CA LEU A 62 -5.06 -8.07 -7.45
C LEU A 62 -3.90 -9.00 -7.05
N ILE A 63 -3.28 -8.76 -5.89
CA ILE A 63 -2.24 -9.64 -5.34
C ILE A 63 -2.79 -11.06 -5.17
N GLU A 64 -3.95 -11.23 -4.52
CA GLU A 64 -4.55 -12.55 -4.30
C GLU A 64 -4.97 -13.23 -5.60
N ILE A 65 -5.54 -12.47 -6.54
CA ILE A 65 -5.91 -12.98 -7.88
C ILE A 65 -4.66 -13.46 -8.61
N ASP A 66 -3.61 -12.65 -8.66
CA ASP A 66 -2.37 -13.02 -9.34
C ASP A 66 -1.65 -14.18 -8.64
N ASP A 67 -1.64 -14.22 -7.31
CA ASP A 67 -1.05 -15.31 -6.56
C ASP A 67 -1.72 -16.65 -6.87
N ARG A 68 -3.05 -16.64 -7.07
CA ARG A 68 -3.86 -17.82 -7.39
C ARG A 68 -3.79 -18.22 -8.85
N PHE A 69 -3.85 -17.26 -9.77
CA PHE A 69 -4.11 -17.51 -11.19
C PHE A 69 -2.93 -17.16 -12.11
N LYS A 70 -1.89 -16.51 -11.59
CA LYS A 70 -0.67 -16.11 -12.32
C LYS A 70 -0.99 -15.34 -13.62
N VAL A 71 -1.88 -14.35 -13.48
CA VAL A 71 -2.40 -13.55 -14.59
C VAL A 71 -1.42 -12.48 -15.05
N LEU A 72 -0.43 -12.13 -14.23
CA LEU A 72 0.64 -11.18 -14.54
C LEU A 72 1.98 -11.90 -14.56
N LYS A 73 2.78 -11.64 -15.60
CA LYS A 73 4.12 -12.19 -15.76
C LYS A 73 5.11 -11.08 -16.13
N PRO A 74 6.41 -11.25 -15.80
CA PRO A 74 7.45 -10.35 -16.27
C PRO A 74 7.45 -10.23 -17.80
N GLY A 75 7.45 -9.00 -18.31
CA GLY A 75 7.38 -8.73 -19.75
C GLY A 75 5.98 -8.41 -20.29
N ASP A 76 4.92 -8.62 -19.51
CA ASP A 76 3.56 -8.34 -19.97
C ASP A 76 3.32 -6.84 -20.18
N THR A 77 2.47 -6.53 -21.17
CA THR A 77 1.91 -5.19 -21.35
C THR A 77 0.51 -5.14 -20.74
N VAL A 78 0.31 -4.26 -19.77
CA VAL A 78 -0.91 -4.19 -18.96
C VAL A 78 -1.55 -2.81 -19.08
N VAL A 79 -2.88 -2.77 -19.12
CA VAL A 79 -3.67 -1.54 -19.03
C VAL A 79 -4.56 -1.60 -17.79
N ASP A 80 -4.37 -0.66 -16.87
CA ASP A 80 -5.18 -0.48 -15.65
C ASP A 80 -6.24 0.61 -15.89
N CYS A 81 -7.50 0.20 -16.06
CA CYS A 81 -8.63 1.08 -16.33
C CYS A 81 -9.37 1.45 -15.04
N GLY A 82 -9.58 2.74 -14.79
CA GLY A 82 -10.11 3.21 -13.50
C GLY A 82 -9.04 3.15 -12.42
N ALA A 83 -7.81 3.50 -12.78
CA ALA A 83 -6.63 3.28 -11.96
C ALA A 83 -6.60 4.10 -10.68
N ALA A 84 -7.22 5.29 -10.60
CA ALA A 84 -7.05 6.21 -9.49
C ALA A 84 -7.49 5.56 -8.15
N PRO A 85 -6.64 5.56 -7.10
CA PRO A 85 -5.40 6.33 -6.92
C PRO A 85 -4.10 5.62 -7.37
N GLY A 86 -4.15 4.42 -7.97
CA GLY A 86 -3.01 3.73 -8.59
C GLY A 86 -2.54 2.47 -7.85
N SER A 87 -3.38 1.86 -7.00
CA SER A 87 -2.95 0.71 -6.18
C SER A 87 -2.83 -0.60 -6.94
N TRP A 88 -3.67 -0.82 -7.95
CA TRP A 88 -3.51 -1.96 -8.86
C TRP A 88 -2.31 -1.74 -9.78
N THR A 89 -2.14 -0.53 -10.28
CA THR A 89 -0.93 -0.11 -11.02
C THR A 89 0.37 -0.42 -10.23
N GLN A 90 0.45 -0.11 -8.93
CA GLN A 90 1.62 -0.47 -8.11
C GLN A 90 1.94 -1.97 -8.15
N VAL A 91 0.92 -2.80 -8.02
CA VAL A 91 1.07 -4.26 -8.07
C VAL A 91 1.45 -4.72 -9.48
N ALA A 92 0.82 -4.18 -10.52
CA ALA A 92 1.10 -4.52 -11.90
C ALA A 92 2.55 -4.20 -12.27
N VAL A 93 3.06 -3.02 -11.89
CA VAL A 93 4.45 -2.61 -12.15
C VAL A 93 5.47 -3.60 -11.59
N ASP A 94 5.26 -4.06 -10.35
CA ASP A 94 6.14 -5.04 -9.70
C ASP A 94 6.03 -6.43 -10.35
N ARG A 95 4.80 -6.90 -10.60
CA ARG A 95 4.56 -8.25 -11.15
C ARG A 95 5.03 -8.40 -12.59
N THR A 96 4.95 -7.35 -13.40
CA THR A 96 5.41 -7.35 -14.80
C THR A 96 6.86 -6.91 -14.97
N ASN A 97 7.56 -6.60 -13.87
CA ASN A 97 8.94 -6.08 -13.90
C ASN A 97 9.06 -4.79 -14.74
N ALA A 98 8.02 -3.96 -14.78
CA ALA A 98 8.05 -2.67 -15.49
C ALA A 98 8.99 -1.66 -14.82
N ASN A 99 9.25 -1.85 -13.53
CA ASN A 99 10.25 -1.11 -12.76
C ASN A 99 11.70 -1.58 -13.00
N ARG A 100 11.91 -2.60 -13.83
CA ARG A 100 13.24 -3.19 -14.12
C ARG A 100 14.01 -3.65 -12.88
N ALA A 101 13.33 -3.94 -11.77
CA ALA A 101 13.98 -4.35 -10.53
C ALA A 101 14.66 -5.73 -10.63
N LYS A 102 14.23 -6.59 -11.57
CA LYS A 102 14.80 -7.92 -11.82
C LYS A 102 15.49 -7.93 -13.17
N GLU A 103 16.82 -7.76 -13.18
CA GLU A 103 17.65 -7.70 -14.39
C GLU A 103 17.56 -8.96 -15.26
N SER A 104 17.39 -10.12 -14.64
CA SER A 104 17.30 -11.41 -15.34
C SER A 104 15.99 -11.64 -16.09
N ASN A 105 14.98 -10.81 -15.85
CA ASN A 105 13.62 -11.01 -16.36
C ASN A 105 13.26 -9.98 -17.43
N ASN A 106 12.35 -10.37 -18.33
CA ASN A 106 11.78 -9.45 -19.31
C ASN A 106 11.12 -8.25 -18.61
N THR A 107 11.27 -7.06 -19.19
CA THR A 107 10.65 -5.82 -18.71
C THR A 107 9.27 -5.65 -19.35
N GLY A 108 8.23 -5.54 -18.53
CA GLY A 108 6.87 -5.23 -18.99
C GLY A 108 6.62 -3.75 -19.15
N THR A 109 5.39 -3.40 -19.52
CA THR A 109 4.92 -2.00 -19.61
C THR A 109 3.52 -1.90 -18.99
N VAL A 110 3.27 -0.86 -18.21
CA VAL A 110 1.97 -0.64 -17.56
C VAL A 110 1.44 0.74 -17.94
N PHE A 111 0.24 0.79 -18.50
CA PHE A 111 -0.50 2.01 -18.79
C PHE A 111 -1.66 2.14 -17.80
N SER A 112 -1.81 3.31 -17.19
CA SER A 112 -2.84 3.53 -16.18
C SER A 112 -3.72 4.69 -16.59
N ILE A 113 -5.03 4.43 -16.71
CA ILE A 113 -5.99 5.37 -17.29
C ILE A 113 -7.11 5.60 -16.28
N ASP A 114 -7.40 6.87 -16.00
CA ASP A 114 -8.52 7.28 -15.17
C ASP A 114 -9.01 8.68 -15.60
N LEU A 115 -10.25 9.00 -15.27
CA LEU A 115 -10.81 10.34 -15.41
C LEU A 115 -10.28 11.28 -14.31
N LEU A 116 -9.97 10.73 -13.14
CA LEU A 116 -9.41 11.45 -12.01
C LEU A 116 -7.90 11.53 -12.11
N HIS A 117 -7.35 12.69 -11.79
CA HIS A 117 -5.91 12.84 -11.65
C HIS A 117 -5.40 12.07 -10.42
N PHE A 118 -4.28 11.36 -10.60
CA PHE A 118 -3.51 10.78 -9.50
C PHE A 118 -2.03 10.82 -9.82
N HIS A 119 -1.20 10.83 -8.78
CA HIS A 119 0.26 10.96 -8.95
C HIS A 119 0.84 9.73 -9.65
N ALA A 120 1.91 9.91 -10.43
CA ALA A 120 2.59 8.80 -11.08
C ALA A 120 3.02 7.74 -10.06
N VAL A 121 2.91 6.46 -10.43
CA VAL A 121 3.41 5.36 -9.60
C VAL A 121 4.92 5.25 -9.85
N PRO A 122 5.76 5.31 -8.81
CA PRO A 122 7.21 5.23 -8.97
C PRO A 122 7.62 3.85 -9.52
N VAL A 123 8.48 3.85 -10.53
CA VAL A 123 8.97 2.66 -11.24
C VAL A 123 10.43 2.34 -10.89
N SER A 124 11.02 2.95 -9.86
CA SER A 124 12.32 2.62 -9.25
C SER A 124 12.58 3.62 -8.12
N ASN A 125 13.60 3.38 -7.28
CA ASN A 125 14.03 4.28 -6.20
C ASN A 125 14.71 5.55 -6.76
N ASP A 126 14.01 6.29 -7.61
CA ASP A 126 14.44 7.63 -8.00
C ASP A 126 13.88 8.61 -6.95
N ASP A 127 14.70 8.87 -5.92
CA ASP A 127 14.68 10.14 -5.18
C ASP A 127 15.41 11.22 -6.00
#